data_AF-A0A178L5T7-F1
#
_entry.id   AF-A0A178L5T7-F1
#
_cell.length_a   1.000
_cell.length_b   1.000
_cell.length_c   1.000
_cell.angle_alpha   90.00
_cell.angle_beta   90.00
_cell.angle_gamma   90.00
#
_symmetry.space_group_name_H-M   'P 1'
#
loop_
_entity.id
_entity.type
_entity.pdbx_description
1 polymer ?
#
loop_
_entity_poly.entity_id
_entity_poly.type
_entity_poly.pdbx_seq_one_letter_code
_entity_poly.pdbx_strand_id
1 'polypeptide(L)'
;MTLRKTLAALSGVLTLSALLGAAAPARAVELVGLNLSGAGFASQVLPGLNERNYIFPVEAYFQQWSARGVKLVRFPILWERLQPSLGGDFDPTYAGLIDRTFRYAQNHGIKIILDLHNYMKYRGTVIGTGSVSYSHYQDVLTRIAQRWSSQASLYGYDIMNEPHDATAQWPIAAQYGINGVRSVDNVRPIFIEGNGWAEATRWPQWNDSLLGLRDPANNLIFEAHTYFDGEGGGGNYSNTSAAAYPDDYGVQRVRPFVEWLKKNGKRGFIGEFGIPDSDPRWNVIMDNMLAYLKQNCIPATYWAAGPGWANYNMSVEPVNGQTRPQWPTLAKYLDGSSCSNFGPSTGGGTGAGAANTPNGAPVTVTNAHLQAIQQLYLGYMGRAADQAGLNYWSNAIATGRASVEGIAASFTESQEYRSQYEGLPADALVSKIYRNVLGREAEPAGKAYWVNELVSGKISPRTIVLAMIYGMSSADRQNFASKTTAAFRQIGMNNL
;
A
#
# COMPACT_ATOMS: atom_id res chain seq x y z
N MET A 1 46.21 67.80 -38.96
CA MET A 1 45.37 67.88 -37.75
C MET A 1 44.52 66.61 -37.73
N THR A 2 44.97 65.63 -36.96
CA THR A 2 44.64 64.21 -37.14
C THR A 2 43.60 63.80 -36.10
N LEU A 3 42.44 63.31 -36.53
CA LEU A 3 41.33 62.90 -35.66
C LEU A 3 41.73 61.63 -34.87
N ARG A 4 41.83 61.75 -33.54
CA ARG A 4 42.09 60.62 -32.64
C ARG A 4 40.78 59.91 -32.29
N LYS A 5 40.82 58.57 -32.41
CA LYS A 5 39.80 57.60 -31.99
C LYS A 5 39.69 57.57 -30.46
N THR A 6 38.47 57.46 -29.95
CA THR A 6 38.18 56.91 -28.61
C THR A 6 37.02 55.92 -28.73
N LEU A 7 37.34 54.62 -28.68
CA LEU A 7 36.38 53.57 -28.40
C LEU A 7 36.16 53.55 -26.87
N ALA A 8 34.92 53.72 -26.43
CA ALA A 8 34.52 53.41 -25.07
C ALA A 8 34.15 51.92 -24.98
N ALA A 9 34.89 51.15 -24.18
CA ALA A 9 34.56 49.78 -23.85
C ALA A 9 33.44 49.80 -22.78
N LEU A 10 32.24 49.33 -23.14
CA LEU A 10 31.19 49.00 -22.17
C LEU A 10 31.49 47.60 -21.61
N SER A 11 32.02 47.53 -20.40
CA SER A 11 32.09 46.29 -19.63
C SER A 11 30.68 45.95 -19.12
N GLY A 12 29.97 45.07 -19.83
CA GLY A 12 28.71 44.50 -19.37
C GLY A 12 28.95 43.51 -18.24
N VAL A 13 28.53 43.87 -17.03
CA VAL A 13 28.43 42.92 -15.91
C VAL A 13 27.20 42.05 -16.15
N LEU A 14 27.39 40.82 -16.64
CA LEU A 14 26.36 39.79 -16.62
C LEU A 14 26.15 39.37 -15.16
N THR A 15 25.11 39.89 -14.51
CA THR A 15 24.61 39.35 -13.25
C THR A 15 23.86 38.06 -13.57
N LEU A 16 24.53 36.93 -13.38
CA LEU A 16 23.90 35.62 -13.40
C LEU A 16 22.98 35.51 -12.18
N SER A 17 21.73 35.94 -12.33
CA SER A 17 20.69 35.70 -11.33
C SER A 17 20.39 34.21 -11.33
N ALA A 18 21.03 33.47 -10.43
CA ALA A 18 20.64 32.11 -10.12
C ALA A 18 19.19 32.15 -9.62
N LEU A 19 18.25 31.73 -10.47
CA LEU A 19 16.93 31.29 -10.03
C LEU A 19 17.15 30.06 -9.15
N LEU A 20 17.39 30.30 -7.87
CA LEU A 20 17.13 29.34 -6.81
C LEU A 20 15.62 29.07 -6.88
N GLY A 21 15.25 28.00 -7.60
CA GLY A 21 13.92 27.43 -7.49
C GLY A 21 13.70 27.12 -6.01
N ALA A 22 12.88 27.94 -5.35
CA ALA A 22 12.43 27.62 -4.00
C ALA A 22 11.77 26.24 -4.08
N ALA A 23 12.38 25.24 -3.46
CA ALA A 23 11.72 23.97 -3.24
C ALA A 23 10.38 24.28 -2.58
N ALA A 24 9.28 23.86 -3.22
CA ALA A 24 7.96 23.98 -2.61
C ALA A 24 8.04 23.36 -1.21
N PRO A 25 7.52 24.03 -0.17
CA PRO A 25 7.58 23.48 1.18
C PRO A 25 7.00 22.07 1.14
N ALA A 26 7.73 21.10 1.71
CA ALA A 26 7.25 19.73 1.83
C ALA A 26 5.88 19.78 2.50
N ARG A 27 4.84 19.35 1.76
CA ARG A 27 3.48 19.38 2.26
C ARG A 27 3.35 18.33 3.36
N ALA A 28 2.85 18.74 4.52
CA ALA A 28 2.45 17.80 5.55
C ALA A 28 1.49 16.77 4.95
N VAL A 29 1.70 15.51 5.28
CA VAL A 29 0.84 14.42 4.82
C VAL A 29 -0.23 14.19 5.88
N GLU A 30 -1.47 14.48 5.52
CA GLU A 30 -2.63 14.23 6.37
C GLU A 30 -2.76 12.74 6.66
N LEU A 31 -2.42 12.31 7.89
CA LEU A 31 -2.30 10.88 8.22
C LEU A 31 -3.65 10.17 8.28
N VAL A 32 -4.71 10.87 8.73
CA VAL A 32 -6.07 10.32 8.76
C VAL A 32 -7.03 11.28 8.07
N GLY A 33 -7.72 10.76 7.06
CA GLY A 33 -8.86 11.38 6.39
C GLY A 33 -10.13 10.55 6.56
N LEU A 34 -11.19 10.95 5.85
CA LEU A 34 -12.48 10.24 5.82
C LEU A 34 -12.87 9.88 4.39
N ASN A 35 -13.48 8.72 4.18
CA ASN A 35 -14.30 8.49 3.01
C ASN A 35 -15.60 9.29 3.18
N LEU A 36 -15.89 10.21 2.25
CA LEU A 36 -17.14 10.97 2.23
C LEU A 36 -18.02 10.42 1.11
N SER A 37 -18.72 9.34 1.41
CA SER A 37 -19.46 8.56 0.42
C SER A 37 -20.91 9.01 0.28
N GLY A 38 -21.62 8.39 -0.66
CA GLY A 38 -23.02 8.68 -0.99
C GLY A 38 -23.26 8.85 -2.48
N ALA A 39 -22.29 9.38 -3.23
CA ALA A 39 -22.42 9.59 -4.68
C ALA A 39 -22.40 8.28 -5.50
N GLY A 40 -21.75 7.23 -4.97
CA GLY A 40 -21.74 5.88 -5.54
C GLY A 40 -22.91 4.97 -5.13
N PHE A 41 -23.81 5.40 -4.22
CA PHE A 41 -24.87 4.53 -3.68
C PHE A 41 -25.85 4.03 -4.74
N ALA A 42 -26.45 2.86 -4.48
CA ALA A 42 -27.40 2.20 -5.37
C ALA A 42 -26.90 2.14 -6.82
N SER A 43 -25.69 1.63 -7.03
CA SER A 43 -25.01 1.55 -8.34
C SER A 43 -25.79 0.77 -9.40
N GLN A 44 -26.72 -0.10 -8.97
CA GLN A 44 -27.65 -0.80 -9.84
C GLN A 44 -28.75 0.09 -10.44
N VAL A 45 -28.98 1.31 -9.92
CA VAL A 45 -29.98 2.26 -10.42
C VAL A 45 -29.29 3.39 -11.19
N LEU A 46 -29.39 3.31 -12.52
CA LEU A 46 -28.68 4.19 -13.46
C LEU A 46 -29.64 4.97 -14.38
N PRO A 47 -29.44 6.29 -14.57
CA PRO A 47 -28.46 7.11 -13.86
C PRO A 47 -28.80 7.30 -12.36
N GLY A 48 -30.06 7.05 -11.98
CA GLY A 48 -30.57 7.35 -10.64
C GLY A 48 -30.74 8.86 -10.43
N LEU A 49 -31.23 9.25 -9.25
CA LEU A 49 -31.45 10.65 -8.88
C LEU A 49 -30.68 10.98 -7.59
N ASN A 50 -30.02 12.14 -7.58
CA ASN A 50 -29.43 12.70 -6.36
C ASN A 50 -30.53 12.90 -5.30
N GLU A 51 -30.19 12.72 -4.03
CA GLU A 51 -31.10 12.77 -2.85
C GLU A 51 -32.15 11.64 -2.79
N ARG A 52 -32.14 10.71 -3.75
CA ARG A 52 -33.02 9.53 -3.74
C ARG A 52 -32.26 8.21 -3.84
N ASN A 53 -31.41 8.06 -4.85
CA ASN A 53 -30.65 6.83 -5.11
C ASN A 53 -29.20 6.96 -4.65
N TYR A 54 -28.66 8.16 -4.81
CA TYR A 54 -27.34 8.55 -4.35
C TYR A 54 -27.43 9.94 -3.74
N ILE A 55 -26.47 10.32 -2.91
CA ILE A 55 -26.51 11.60 -2.19
C ILE A 55 -25.13 12.25 -2.25
N PHE A 56 -25.05 13.41 -2.87
CA PHE A 56 -23.88 14.27 -2.77
C PHE A 56 -23.89 15.06 -1.46
N PRO A 57 -22.72 15.27 -0.82
CA PRO A 57 -22.63 16.12 0.36
C PRO A 57 -22.97 17.58 0.03
N VAL A 58 -23.60 18.26 0.99
CA VAL A 58 -23.74 19.72 1.02
C VAL A 58 -22.58 20.36 1.80
N GLU A 59 -22.46 21.68 1.72
CA GLU A 59 -21.33 22.42 2.33
C GLU A 59 -21.18 22.17 3.84
N ALA A 60 -22.30 21.98 4.56
CA ALA A 60 -22.32 21.72 5.99
C ALA A 60 -21.47 20.49 6.40
N TYR A 61 -21.37 19.46 5.55
CA TYR A 61 -20.50 18.31 5.81
C TYR A 61 -19.02 18.73 5.84
N PHE A 62 -18.57 19.52 4.85
CA PHE A 62 -17.21 20.03 4.78
C PHE A 62 -16.91 20.99 5.93
N GLN A 63 -17.85 21.87 6.24
CA GLN A 63 -17.73 22.78 7.39
C GLN A 63 -17.55 22.00 8.69
N GLN A 64 -18.39 21.00 8.96
CA GLN A 64 -18.33 20.27 10.23
C GLN A 64 -17.05 19.44 10.36
N TRP A 65 -16.58 18.82 9.26
CA TRP A 65 -15.40 17.98 9.27
C TRP A 65 -14.13 18.82 9.33
N SER A 66 -14.09 19.96 8.65
CA SER A 66 -12.98 20.92 8.78
C SER A 66 -12.91 21.54 10.18
N ALA A 67 -14.05 21.88 10.79
CA ALA A 67 -14.12 22.34 12.18
C ALA A 67 -13.61 21.28 13.19
N ARG A 68 -13.65 20.01 12.79
CA ARG A 68 -13.13 18.87 13.55
C ARG A 68 -11.67 18.53 13.21
N GLY A 69 -11.02 19.30 12.35
CA GLY A 69 -9.61 19.13 11.98
C GLY A 69 -9.37 18.23 10.77
N VAL A 70 -10.40 17.69 10.12
CA VAL A 70 -10.23 16.86 8.92
C VAL A 70 -9.78 17.72 7.74
N LYS A 71 -8.71 17.28 7.05
CA LYS A 71 -8.14 17.97 5.89
C LYS A 71 -8.08 17.12 4.62
N LEU A 72 -8.37 15.82 4.73
CA LEU A 72 -8.35 14.89 3.60
C LEU A 72 -9.67 14.10 3.54
N VAL A 73 -10.22 14.00 2.34
CA VAL A 73 -11.39 13.21 2.01
C VAL A 73 -11.09 12.33 0.80
N ARG A 74 -11.44 11.04 0.87
CA ARG A 74 -11.61 10.18 -0.31
C ARG A 74 -13.08 10.24 -0.73
N PHE A 75 -13.33 10.51 -2.01
CA PHE A 75 -14.67 10.81 -2.53
C PHE A 75 -15.05 9.83 -3.66
N PRO A 76 -15.76 8.73 -3.31
CA PRO A 76 -16.23 7.75 -4.28
C PRO A 76 -17.24 8.32 -5.28
N ILE A 77 -17.00 8.09 -6.58
CA ILE A 77 -17.90 8.42 -7.68
C ILE A 77 -18.12 7.20 -8.58
N LEU A 78 -19.26 7.14 -9.29
CA LEU A 78 -19.59 6.03 -10.17
C LEU A 78 -19.39 6.40 -11.65
N TRP A 79 -18.62 5.61 -12.40
CA TRP A 79 -18.35 5.81 -13.83
C TRP A 79 -19.65 5.88 -14.64
N GLU A 80 -20.59 4.97 -14.42
CA GLU A 80 -21.84 4.89 -15.17
C GLU A 80 -22.73 6.13 -15.03
N ARG A 81 -22.60 6.86 -13.92
CA ARG A 81 -23.26 8.15 -13.72
C ARG A 81 -22.46 9.29 -14.32
N LEU A 82 -21.14 9.24 -14.16
CA LEU A 82 -20.25 10.27 -14.71
C LEU A 82 -20.26 10.28 -16.23
N GLN A 83 -20.14 9.13 -16.88
CA GLN A 83 -20.06 8.97 -18.32
C GLN A 83 -21.08 7.90 -18.77
N PRO A 84 -22.35 8.27 -19.02
CA PRO A 84 -23.42 7.31 -19.27
C PRO A 84 -23.23 6.41 -20.51
N SER A 85 -22.40 6.85 -21.46
CA SER A 85 -22.00 6.12 -22.68
C SER A 85 -20.48 6.10 -22.79
N LEU A 86 -19.88 4.93 -23.04
CA LEU A 86 -18.42 4.77 -23.18
C LEU A 86 -17.87 5.72 -24.25
N GLY A 87 -16.80 6.46 -23.93
CA GLY A 87 -16.20 7.42 -24.86
C GLY A 87 -17.02 8.69 -25.11
N GLY A 88 -18.24 8.77 -24.55
CA GLY A 88 -19.12 9.93 -24.66
C GLY A 88 -18.75 11.03 -23.66
N ASP A 89 -19.53 12.11 -23.69
CA ASP A 89 -19.36 13.20 -22.74
C ASP A 89 -19.79 12.81 -21.33
N PHE A 90 -19.29 13.58 -20.36
CA PHE A 90 -19.77 13.45 -18.99
C PHE A 90 -21.20 13.95 -18.87
N ASP A 91 -21.99 13.28 -18.02
CA ASP A 91 -23.30 13.77 -17.62
C ASP A 91 -23.12 15.14 -16.92
N PRO A 92 -23.73 16.22 -17.45
CA PRO A 92 -23.48 17.57 -16.93
C PRO A 92 -24.02 17.76 -15.51
N THR A 93 -25.07 17.02 -15.13
CA THR A 93 -25.64 17.11 -13.79
C THR A 93 -24.71 16.45 -12.77
N TYR A 94 -24.30 15.21 -13.01
CA TYR A 94 -23.41 14.48 -12.11
C TYR A 94 -22.03 15.14 -12.02
N ALA A 95 -21.45 15.56 -13.16
CA ALA A 95 -20.18 16.29 -13.18
C ALA A 95 -20.28 17.65 -12.45
N GLY A 96 -21.41 18.37 -12.60
CA GLY A 96 -21.64 19.63 -11.88
C GLY A 96 -21.77 19.46 -10.37
N LEU A 97 -22.27 18.32 -9.89
CA LEU A 97 -22.29 17.97 -8.47
C LEU A 97 -20.88 17.72 -7.93
N ILE A 98 -19.99 17.11 -8.72
CA ILE A 98 -18.56 16.93 -8.38
C ILE A 98 -17.85 18.30 -8.34
N ASP A 99 -18.10 19.20 -9.31
CA ASP A 99 -17.54 20.55 -9.28
C ASP A 99 -17.92 21.30 -7.99
N ARG A 100 -19.19 21.16 -7.58
CA ARG A 100 -19.70 21.73 -6.33
C ARG A 100 -19.00 21.16 -5.11
N THR A 101 -18.77 19.84 -5.08
CA THR A 101 -18.01 19.16 -4.03
C THR A 101 -16.58 19.70 -3.92
N PHE A 102 -15.86 19.88 -5.04
CA PHE A 102 -14.53 20.50 -5.02
C PHE A 102 -14.55 21.93 -4.46
N ARG A 103 -15.56 22.73 -4.81
CA ARG A 103 -15.73 24.08 -4.27
C ARG A 103 -15.94 24.10 -2.76
N TYR A 104 -16.82 23.24 -2.23
CA TYR A 104 -17.02 23.14 -0.78
C TYR A 104 -15.74 22.69 -0.06
N ALA A 105 -15.05 21.68 -0.60
CA ALA A 105 -13.78 21.26 -0.02
C ALA A 105 -12.75 22.40 -0.01
N GLN A 106 -12.66 23.18 -1.10
CA GLN A 106 -11.77 24.34 -1.17
C GLN A 106 -12.11 25.40 -0.12
N ASN A 107 -13.39 25.75 0.05
CA ASN A 107 -13.85 26.73 1.04
C ASN A 107 -13.45 26.36 2.48
N HIS A 108 -13.39 25.06 2.76
CA HIS A 108 -13.12 24.52 4.09
C HIS A 108 -11.70 23.95 4.24
N GLY A 109 -10.82 24.18 3.27
CA GLY A 109 -9.42 23.73 3.31
C GLY A 109 -9.27 22.21 3.33
N ILE A 110 -10.23 21.49 2.76
CA ILE A 110 -10.21 20.03 2.60
C ILE A 110 -9.69 19.68 1.21
N LYS A 111 -8.86 18.63 1.16
CA LYS A 111 -8.34 18.02 -0.05
C LYS A 111 -9.13 16.76 -0.40
N ILE A 112 -9.33 16.50 -1.68
CA ILE A 112 -10.12 15.38 -2.20
C ILE A 112 -9.22 14.44 -3.01
N ILE A 113 -9.20 13.16 -2.63
CA ILE A 113 -8.85 12.05 -3.50
C ILE A 113 -10.14 11.66 -4.22
N LEU A 114 -10.18 11.80 -5.55
CA LEU A 114 -11.35 11.42 -6.33
C LEU A 114 -11.23 9.95 -6.71
N ASP A 115 -12.17 9.12 -6.25
CA ASP A 115 -12.17 7.67 -6.41
C ASP A 115 -13.19 7.23 -7.47
N LEU A 116 -12.74 6.54 -8.51
CA LEU A 116 -13.61 5.87 -9.48
C LEU A 116 -14.06 4.50 -8.93
N HIS A 117 -15.23 4.49 -8.29
CA HIS A 117 -15.69 3.41 -7.42
C HIS A 117 -16.36 2.26 -8.17
N ASN A 118 -15.58 1.52 -8.97
CA ASN A 118 -16.10 0.72 -10.09
C ASN A 118 -15.69 -0.76 -10.17
N TYR A 119 -14.83 -1.27 -9.28
CA TYR A 119 -14.54 -2.71 -9.17
C TYR A 119 -14.07 -3.36 -10.48
N MET A 120 -13.26 -2.65 -11.25
CA MET A 120 -12.80 -3.05 -12.59
C MET A 120 -13.90 -3.26 -13.63
N LYS A 121 -15.12 -2.74 -13.40
CA LYS A 121 -16.28 -2.98 -14.25
C LYS A 121 -16.98 -1.68 -14.64
N TYR A 122 -17.54 -1.68 -15.85
CA TYR A 122 -18.51 -0.71 -16.31
C TYR A 122 -19.77 -1.44 -16.77
N ARG A 123 -20.92 -1.14 -16.17
CA ARG A 123 -22.20 -1.82 -16.38
C ARG A 123 -22.07 -3.35 -16.30
N GLY A 124 -21.29 -3.81 -15.32
CA GLY A 124 -21.01 -5.22 -15.07
C GLY A 124 -19.98 -5.87 -15.99
N THR A 125 -19.52 -5.20 -17.05
CA THR A 125 -18.49 -5.73 -17.96
C THR A 125 -17.09 -5.36 -17.48
N VAL A 126 -16.22 -6.36 -17.34
CA VAL A 126 -14.82 -6.16 -16.91
C VAL A 126 -14.05 -5.35 -17.96
N ILE A 127 -13.31 -4.34 -17.51
CA ILE A 127 -12.44 -3.52 -18.36
C ILE A 127 -11.39 -4.39 -19.07
N GLY A 128 -11.23 -4.19 -20.37
CA GLY A 128 -10.40 -5.02 -21.24
C GLY A 128 -11.13 -6.23 -21.84
N THR A 129 -12.42 -6.38 -21.57
CA THR A 129 -13.24 -7.48 -22.08
C THR A 129 -14.55 -6.97 -22.70
N GLY A 130 -15.19 -7.79 -23.52
CA GLY A 130 -16.48 -7.46 -24.12
C GLY A 130 -16.47 -6.11 -24.84
N SER A 131 -17.43 -5.25 -24.51
CA SER A 131 -17.56 -3.90 -25.06
C SER A 131 -16.71 -2.83 -24.35
N VAL A 132 -16.11 -3.15 -23.20
CA VAL A 132 -15.36 -2.19 -22.38
C VAL A 132 -13.86 -2.36 -22.64
N SER A 133 -13.33 -1.63 -23.62
CA SER A 133 -11.90 -1.66 -23.95
C SER A 133 -11.05 -0.92 -22.90
N TYR A 134 -9.74 -1.21 -22.86
CA TYR A 134 -8.78 -0.41 -22.09
C TYR A 134 -8.74 1.05 -22.53
N SER A 135 -8.96 1.33 -23.81
CA SER A 135 -9.05 2.70 -24.34
C SER A 135 -10.25 3.47 -23.79
N HIS A 136 -11.39 2.82 -23.55
CA HIS A 136 -12.53 3.47 -22.89
C HIS A 136 -12.19 3.87 -21.45
N TYR A 137 -11.46 3.01 -20.73
CA TYR A 137 -11.00 3.32 -19.38
C TYR A 137 -9.95 4.45 -19.35
N GLN A 138 -9.03 4.48 -20.32
CA GLN A 138 -8.12 5.61 -20.48
C GLN A 138 -8.86 6.91 -20.82
N ASP A 139 -9.89 6.85 -21.67
CA ASP A 139 -10.69 8.02 -22.05
C ASP A 139 -11.37 8.65 -20.83
N VAL A 140 -12.07 7.87 -20.01
CA VAL A 140 -12.74 8.42 -18.81
C VAL A 140 -11.73 9.09 -17.88
N LEU A 141 -10.57 8.48 -17.62
CA LEU A 141 -9.55 9.06 -16.74
C LEU A 141 -8.85 10.27 -17.34
N THR A 142 -8.69 10.31 -18.67
CA THR A 142 -8.23 11.51 -19.38
C THR A 142 -9.20 12.66 -19.17
N ARG A 143 -10.50 12.42 -19.35
CA ARG A 143 -11.56 13.44 -19.19
C ARG A 143 -11.72 13.89 -17.74
N ILE A 144 -11.57 12.98 -16.77
CA ILE A 144 -11.52 13.28 -15.34
C ILE A 144 -10.39 14.29 -15.08
N ALA A 145 -9.18 14.00 -15.56
CA ALA A 145 -8.03 14.89 -15.38
C ALA A 145 -8.21 16.23 -16.13
N GLN A 146 -8.75 16.22 -17.36
CA GLN A 146 -9.06 17.45 -18.12
C GLN A 146 -9.99 18.38 -17.36
N ARG A 147 -11.03 17.83 -16.71
CA ARG A 147 -12.01 18.65 -16.00
C ARG A 147 -11.50 19.16 -14.66
N TRP A 148 -10.77 18.35 -13.91
CA TRP A 148 -10.52 18.64 -12.49
C TRP A 148 -9.07 18.86 -12.07
N SER A 149 -8.09 18.69 -12.96
CA SER A 149 -6.67 18.97 -12.66
C SER A 149 -6.39 20.41 -12.23
N SER A 150 -7.23 21.37 -12.58
CA SER A 150 -7.11 22.77 -12.14
C SER A 150 -7.73 23.04 -10.76
N GLN A 151 -8.49 22.10 -10.19
CA GLN A 151 -9.14 22.28 -8.90
C GLN A 151 -8.09 22.30 -7.77
N ALA A 152 -8.08 23.37 -6.98
CA ALA A 152 -7.11 23.56 -5.90
C ALA A 152 -7.31 22.56 -4.74
N SER A 153 -8.53 22.06 -4.57
CA SER A 153 -8.89 21.03 -3.58
C SER A 153 -8.63 19.61 -4.07
N LEU A 154 -8.35 19.37 -5.36
CA LEU A 154 -7.95 18.04 -5.84
C LEU A 154 -6.56 17.67 -5.30
N TYR A 155 -6.51 16.58 -4.55
CA TYR A 155 -5.30 15.97 -4.01
C TYR A 155 -4.66 14.99 -5.00
N GLY A 156 -5.46 14.08 -5.54
CA GLY A 156 -5.02 13.02 -6.43
C GLY A 156 -6.18 12.19 -6.96
N TYR A 157 -5.84 11.20 -7.78
CA TYR A 157 -6.79 10.35 -8.49
C TYR A 157 -6.65 8.93 -7.97
N ASP A 158 -7.67 8.43 -7.30
CA ASP A 158 -7.83 7.00 -7.08
C ASP A 158 -8.59 6.44 -8.29
N ILE A 159 -7.85 5.70 -9.11
CA ILE A 159 -8.29 5.44 -10.49
C ILE A 159 -9.28 4.28 -10.57
N MET A 160 -9.36 3.42 -9.54
CA MET A 160 -10.29 2.30 -9.52
C MET A 160 -10.41 1.68 -8.13
N ASN A 161 -11.61 1.73 -7.55
CA ASN A 161 -11.91 1.01 -6.33
C ASN A 161 -11.90 -0.51 -6.51
N GLU A 162 -11.23 -1.20 -5.60
CA GLU A 162 -11.24 -2.64 -5.34
C GLU A 162 -11.29 -3.54 -6.59
N PRO A 163 -10.26 -3.55 -7.43
CA PRO A 163 -10.13 -4.55 -8.49
C PRO A 163 -10.33 -5.98 -7.96
N HIS A 164 -11.31 -6.71 -8.53
CA HIS A 164 -11.57 -8.11 -8.20
C HIS A 164 -12.11 -8.88 -9.41
N ASP A 165 -11.93 -10.20 -9.40
CA ASP A 165 -12.28 -11.12 -10.51
C ASP A 165 -11.66 -10.75 -11.88
N ALA A 166 -10.62 -9.91 -11.89
CA ALA A 166 -10.02 -9.33 -13.10
C ALA A 166 -8.49 -9.32 -13.03
N THR A 167 -7.89 -10.32 -12.38
CA THR A 167 -6.46 -10.35 -12.01
C THR A 167 -5.51 -10.14 -13.17
N ALA A 168 -5.82 -10.71 -14.34
CA ALA A 168 -4.99 -10.55 -15.55
C ALA A 168 -5.19 -9.18 -16.22
N GLN A 169 -6.38 -8.62 -16.13
CA GLN A 169 -6.75 -7.38 -16.81
C GLN A 169 -6.32 -6.15 -16.02
N TRP A 170 -6.32 -6.21 -14.69
CA TRP A 170 -6.09 -5.04 -13.84
C TRP A 170 -4.75 -4.35 -14.09
N PRO A 171 -3.59 -5.02 -14.10
CA PRO A 171 -2.30 -4.35 -14.34
C PRO A 171 -2.25 -3.63 -15.69
N ILE A 172 -2.93 -4.17 -16.72
CA ILE A 172 -3.03 -3.55 -18.04
C ILE A 172 -3.93 -2.31 -17.94
N ALA A 173 -5.14 -2.45 -17.39
CA ALA A 173 -6.07 -1.35 -17.20
C ALA A 173 -5.43 -0.20 -16.39
N ALA A 174 -4.80 -0.52 -15.25
CA ALA A 174 -4.10 0.45 -14.40
C ALA A 174 -3.09 1.29 -15.19
N GLN A 175 -2.29 0.67 -16.07
CA GLN A 175 -1.35 1.41 -16.93
C GLN A 175 -2.06 2.35 -17.90
N TYR A 176 -3.17 1.92 -18.51
CA TYR A 176 -4.02 2.79 -19.35
C TYR A 176 -4.61 3.96 -18.55
N GLY A 177 -5.03 3.72 -17.31
CA GLY A 177 -5.52 4.77 -16.42
C GLY A 177 -4.44 5.79 -16.04
N ILE A 178 -3.23 5.33 -15.70
CA ILE A 178 -2.06 6.18 -15.46
C ILE A 178 -1.76 7.04 -16.70
N ASN A 179 -1.74 6.43 -17.88
CA ASN A 179 -1.48 7.14 -19.14
C ASN A 179 -2.55 8.21 -19.39
N GLY A 180 -3.83 7.91 -19.11
CA GLY A 180 -4.93 8.85 -19.26
C GLY A 180 -4.77 10.08 -18.38
N VAL A 181 -4.55 9.89 -17.07
CA VAL A 181 -4.30 11.00 -16.14
C VAL A 181 -3.05 11.79 -16.54
N ARG A 182 -1.94 11.11 -16.83
CA ARG A 182 -0.65 11.75 -17.15
C ARG A 182 -0.61 12.47 -18.48
N SER A 183 -1.58 12.25 -19.36
CA SER A 183 -1.76 13.07 -20.57
C SER A 183 -2.19 14.51 -20.26
N VAL A 184 -2.63 14.78 -19.02
CA VAL A 184 -3.14 16.09 -18.57
C VAL A 184 -2.44 16.58 -17.30
N ASP A 185 -2.37 15.74 -16.26
CA ASP A 185 -1.83 16.10 -14.94
C ASP A 185 -0.55 15.31 -14.66
N ASN A 186 0.59 15.98 -14.80
CA ASN A 186 1.92 15.41 -14.59
C ASN A 186 2.48 15.63 -13.17
N VAL A 187 1.66 16.08 -12.22
CA VAL A 187 2.11 16.43 -10.86
C VAL A 187 1.46 15.56 -9.79
N ARG A 188 0.13 15.44 -9.81
CA ARG A 188 -0.60 14.89 -8.66
C ARG A 188 -0.40 13.39 -8.48
N PRO A 189 -0.49 12.88 -7.24
CA PRO A 189 -0.47 11.46 -6.97
C PRO A 189 -1.60 10.73 -7.69
N ILE A 190 -1.27 9.54 -8.18
CA ILE A 190 -2.24 8.56 -8.68
C ILE A 190 -2.22 7.39 -7.71
N PHE A 191 -3.36 7.09 -7.12
CA PHE A 191 -3.53 5.97 -6.21
C PHE A 191 -3.85 4.72 -7.01
N ILE A 192 -3.17 3.62 -6.69
CA ILE A 192 -3.21 2.35 -7.40
C ILE A 192 -3.63 1.27 -6.42
N GLU A 193 -4.90 0.87 -6.53
CA GLU A 193 -5.43 -0.27 -5.79
C GLU A 193 -4.97 -1.62 -6.33
N GLY A 194 -5.22 -2.69 -5.56
CA GLY A 194 -4.79 -4.04 -5.84
C GLY A 194 -5.92 -4.99 -6.24
N ASN A 195 -5.54 -6.10 -6.89
CA ASN A 195 -6.41 -7.26 -7.02
C ASN A 195 -6.79 -7.83 -5.66
N GLY A 196 -7.93 -8.53 -5.63
CA GLY A 196 -8.45 -9.14 -4.41
C GLY A 196 -9.02 -8.10 -3.46
N TRP A 197 -9.85 -7.19 -4.01
CA TRP A 197 -10.50 -6.12 -3.26
C TRP A 197 -9.48 -5.20 -2.56
N ALA A 198 -8.32 -5.00 -3.19
CA ALA A 198 -7.20 -4.26 -2.63
C ALA A 198 -6.78 -4.69 -1.21
N GLU A 199 -7.07 -5.91 -0.78
CA GLU A 199 -6.94 -6.29 0.63
C GLU A 199 -5.47 -6.26 1.10
N ALA A 200 -5.21 -5.51 2.16
CA ALA A 200 -3.87 -5.30 2.71
C ALA A 200 -3.20 -6.61 3.19
N THR A 201 -3.97 -7.52 3.80
CA THR A 201 -3.42 -8.76 4.37
C THR A 201 -2.92 -9.73 3.30
N ARG A 202 -3.68 -9.87 2.21
CA ARG A 202 -3.35 -10.77 1.10
C ARG A 202 -2.68 -10.06 -0.07
N TRP A 203 -2.35 -8.78 0.07
CA TRP A 203 -1.69 -7.98 -0.97
C TRP A 203 -0.50 -8.67 -1.65
N PRO A 204 0.46 -9.29 -0.92
CA PRO A 204 1.62 -9.93 -1.54
C PRO A 204 1.28 -11.15 -2.42
N GLN A 205 0.07 -11.71 -2.32
CA GLN A 205 -0.34 -12.89 -3.06
C GLN A 205 -0.73 -12.58 -4.51
N TRP A 206 -1.15 -11.34 -4.80
CA TRP A 206 -1.80 -11.00 -6.08
C TRP A 206 -1.17 -9.83 -6.83
N ASN A 207 -0.41 -8.98 -6.14
CA ASN A 207 -0.13 -7.62 -6.62
C ASN A 207 1.31 -7.38 -7.11
N ASP A 208 2.16 -8.40 -7.18
CA ASP A 208 3.50 -8.29 -7.79
C ASP A 208 3.44 -7.90 -9.27
N SER A 209 2.34 -8.22 -9.95
CA SER A 209 2.07 -7.78 -11.33
C SER A 209 2.02 -6.25 -11.49
N LEU A 210 1.74 -5.50 -10.40
CA LEU A 210 1.70 -4.04 -10.42
C LEU A 210 3.10 -3.40 -10.35
N LEU A 211 4.16 -4.16 -10.05
CA LEU A 211 5.54 -3.65 -10.06
C LEU A 211 6.00 -3.21 -11.47
N GLY A 212 5.33 -3.72 -12.50
CA GLY A 212 5.54 -3.35 -13.90
C GLY A 212 5.00 -1.97 -14.27
N LEU A 213 4.14 -1.35 -13.45
CA LEU A 213 3.56 -0.05 -13.75
C LEU A 213 4.63 1.04 -13.88
N ARG A 214 4.37 1.99 -14.77
CA ARG A 214 5.28 3.10 -15.08
C ARG A 214 4.52 4.41 -15.00
N ASP A 215 5.10 5.35 -14.28
CA ASP A 215 4.62 6.72 -14.16
C ASP A 215 5.77 7.69 -14.45
N PRO A 216 5.68 8.53 -15.50
CA PRO A 216 6.72 9.51 -15.80
C PRO A 216 6.91 10.56 -14.69
N ALA A 217 5.90 10.81 -13.85
CA ALA A 217 5.99 11.73 -12.72
C ALA A 217 6.56 11.07 -11.44
N ASN A 218 6.78 9.74 -11.46
CA ASN A 218 7.16 8.94 -10.30
C ASN A 218 6.29 9.24 -9.06
N ASN A 219 4.98 9.41 -9.25
CA ASN A 219 4.03 9.79 -8.22
C ASN A 219 2.87 8.80 -8.04
N LEU A 220 3.16 7.49 -8.19
CA LEU A 220 2.24 6.43 -7.81
C LEU A 220 2.28 6.17 -6.30
N ILE A 221 1.10 6.06 -5.71
CA ILE A 221 0.85 5.63 -4.33
C ILE A 221 0.02 4.35 -4.41
N PHE A 222 0.46 3.25 -3.83
CA PHE A 222 -0.35 2.03 -3.80
C PHE A 222 -1.37 2.14 -2.67
N GLU A 223 -2.60 1.72 -2.92
CA GLU A 223 -3.73 1.86 -2.01
C GLU A 223 -4.28 0.47 -1.66
N ALA A 224 -4.38 0.17 -0.37
CA ALA A 224 -4.92 -1.10 0.11
C ALA A 224 -6.06 -0.87 1.10
N HIS A 225 -6.98 -1.82 1.21
CA HIS A 225 -8.11 -1.77 2.13
C HIS A 225 -7.95 -2.79 3.26
N THR A 226 -8.51 -2.48 4.43
CA THR A 226 -8.49 -3.38 5.57
C THR A 226 -9.71 -3.22 6.46
N TYR A 227 -10.44 -4.30 6.68
CA TYR A 227 -11.37 -4.43 7.80
C TYR A 227 -10.95 -5.58 8.72
N PHE A 228 -11.60 -5.68 9.88
CA PHE A 228 -11.20 -6.60 10.95
C PHE A 228 -12.20 -7.75 11.18
N ASP A 229 -13.12 -7.97 10.24
CA ASP A 229 -14.09 -9.07 10.30
C ASP A 229 -13.62 -10.33 9.55
N GLY A 230 -13.40 -11.41 10.29
CA GLY A 230 -13.09 -12.74 9.74
C GLY A 230 -11.77 -12.82 8.94
N GLU A 231 -11.55 -13.93 8.23
CA GLU A 231 -10.31 -14.16 7.47
C GLU A 231 -10.16 -13.28 6.21
N GLY A 232 -11.25 -12.72 5.69
CA GLY A 232 -11.24 -11.86 4.50
C GLY A 232 -11.22 -10.36 4.80
N GLY A 233 -11.81 -9.94 5.93
CA GLY A 233 -11.94 -8.53 6.33
C GLY A 233 -12.55 -7.63 5.25
N GLY A 234 -13.80 -7.90 4.89
CA GLY A 234 -14.57 -7.18 3.87
C GLY A 234 -15.55 -6.15 4.43
N GLY A 235 -15.51 -5.84 5.73
CA GLY A 235 -16.30 -4.76 6.34
C GLY A 235 -17.76 -5.11 6.60
N ASN A 236 -18.14 -6.40 6.60
CA ASN A 236 -19.52 -6.84 6.83
C ASN A 236 -19.86 -6.95 8.32
N TYR A 237 -18.89 -7.36 9.14
CA TYR A 237 -19.06 -7.51 10.60
C TYR A 237 -20.32 -8.28 11.02
N SER A 238 -20.52 -9.48 10.47
CA SER A 238 -21.61 -10.38 10.88
C SER A 238 -21.57 -10.73 12.38
N ASN A 239 -20.37 -10.74 12.96
CA ASN A 239 -20.14 -10.66 14.39
C ASN A 239 -19.54 -9.30 14.72
N THR A 240 -20.25 -8.49 15.51
CA THR A 240 -19.82 -7.14 15.86
C THR A 240 -19.03 -7.06 17.17
N SER A 241 -18.79 -8.20 17.83
CA SER A 241 -17.92 -8.32 19.00
C SER A 241 -16.46 -8.52 18.58
N ALA A 242 -15.55 -7.78 19.21
CA ALA A 242 -14.12 -7.91 18.96
C ALA A 242 -13.45 -8.98 19.86
N ALA A 243 -14.22 -9.70 20.68
CA ALA A 243 -13.69 -10.61 21.69
C ALA A 243 -12.74 -11.70 21.18
N ALA A 244 -12.87 -12.06 19.90
CA ALA A 244 -12.07 -13.11 19.27
C ALA A 244 -10.70 -12.62 18.78
N TYR A 245 -10.44 -11.31 18.81
CA TYR A 245 -9.27 -10.70 18.18
C TYR A 245 -8.32 -10.10 19.22
N PRO A 246 -7.00 -10.25 19.04
CA PRO A 246 -6.03 -9.57 19.88
C PRO A 246 -5.99 -8.07 19.58
N ASP A 247 -5.49 -7.28 20.53
CA ASP A 247 -5.41 -5.82 20.41
C ASP A 247 -4.56 -5.36 19.21
N ASP A 248 -3.58 -6.16 18.75
CA ASP A 248 -2.72 -5.85 17.61
C ASP A 248 -3.27 -6.35 16.26
N TYR A 249 -4.50 -6.88 16.22
CA TYR A 249 -5.05 -7.52 15.03
C TYR A 249 -5.08 -6.59 13.80
N GLY A 250 -5.39 -5.31 13.98
CA GLY A 250 -5.36 -4.33 12.89
C GLY A 250 -3.95 -4.14 12.33
N VAL A 251 -2.93 -4.18 13.18
CA VAL A 251 -1.52 -4.18 12.73
C VAL A 251 -1.20 -5.45 11.95
N GLN A 252 -1.64 -6.61 12.42
CA GLN A 252 -1.46 -7.88 11.70
C GLN A 252 -2.08 -7.83 10.30
N ARG A 253 -3.23 -7.16 10.15
CA ARG A 253 -3.94 -7.04 8.86
C ARG A 253 -3.21 -6.15 7.84
N VAL A 254 -2.61 -5.04 8.27
CA VAL A 254 -1.92 -4.12 7.34
C VAL A 254 -0.46 -4.45 7.09
N ARG A 255 0.19 -5.17 8.02
CA ARG A 255 1.64 -5.46 7.95
C ARG A 255 2.08 -6.10 6.63
N PRO A 256 1.38 -7.09 6.04
CA PRO A 256 1.81 -7.69 4.77
C PRO A 256 1.91 -6.67 3.63
N PHE A 257 0.97 -5.73 3.54
CA PHE A 257 1.03 -4.63 2.58
C PHE A 257 2.19 -3.68 2.87
N VAL A 258 2.36 -3.24 4.13
CA VAL A 258 3.45 -2.33 4.52
C VAL A 258 4.82 -2.93 4.21
N GLU A 259 5.03 -4.21 4.51
CA GLU A 259 6.29 -4.90 4.21
C GLU A 259 6.48 -5.13 2.71
N TRP A 260 5.41 -5.36 1.94
CA TRP A 260 5.49 -5.39 0.48
C TRP A 260 5.91 -4.04 -0.10
N LEU A 261 5.40 -2.93 0.43
CA LEU A 261 5.81 -1.58 0.01
C LEU A 261 7.29 -1.35 0.29
N LYS A 262 7.76 -1.67 1.50
CA LYS A 262 9.17 -1.56 1.89
C LYS A 262 10.06 -2.38 0.97
N LYS A 263 9.72 -3.67 0.77
CA LYS A 263 10.46 -4.61 -0.09
C LYS A 263 10.65 -4.06 -1.50
N ASN A 264 9.62 -3.38 -2.02
CA ASN A 264 9.58 -2.96 -3.42
C ASN A 264 9.86 -1.46 -3.64
N GLY A 265 10.26 -0.74 -2.58
CA GLY A 265 10.52 0.70 -2.64
C GLY A 265 9.32 1.52 -3.11
N LYS A 266 8.11 1.13 -2.67
CA LYS A 266 6.84 1.77 -3.03
C LYS A 266 6.29 2.56 -1.85
N ARG A 267 5.40 3.51 -2.16
CA ARG A 267 4.66 4.32 -1.20
C ARG A 267 3.23 3.81 -1.09
N GLY A 268 2.64 3.94 0.09
CA GLY A 268 1.37 3.33 0.45
C GLY A 268 0.34 4.31 0.99
N PHE A 269 -0.91 3.88 0.91
CA PHE A 269 -2.09 4.51 1.49
C PHE A 269 -3.07 3.40 1.90
N ILE A 270 -3.83 3.60 2.97
CA ILE A 270 -4.95 2.73 3.33
C ILE A 270 -6.26 3.41 2.95
N GLY A 271 -6.85 3.00 1.83
CA GLY A 271 -8.04 3.64 1.25
C GLY A 271 -9.29 3.50 2.08
N GLU A 272 -9.43 2.34 2.73
CA GLU A 272 -10.57 2.04 3.56
C GLU A 272 -10.16 1.23 4.79
N PHE A 273 -10.70 1.67 5.92
CA PHE A 273 -10.79 0.89 7.15
C PHE A 273 -11.99 1.37 7.96
N GLY A 274 -12.67 0.46 8.67
CA GLY A 274 -13.84 0.81 9.46
C GLY A 274 -14.04 -0.18 10.60
N ILE A 275 -14.72 0.26 11.66
CA ILE A 275 -15.08 -0.59 12.80
C ILE A 275 -16.52 -0.35 13.25
N PRO A 276 -17.25 -1.40 13.73
CA PRO A 276 -18.55 -1.22 14.36
C PRO A 276 -18.48 -0.37 15.63
N ASP A 277 -19.57 0.32 15.92
CA ASP A 277 -19.76 1.11 17.14
C ASP A 277 -20.18 0.30 18.38
N SER A 278 -20.30 -1.03 18.26
CA SER A 278 -20.92 -1.90 19.27
C SER A 278 -19.98 -2.43 20.35
N ASP A 279 -18.66 -2.43 20.13
CA ASP A 279 -17.67 -3.00 21.06
C ASP A 279 -16.45 -2.06 21.18
N PRO A 280 -16.15 -1.53 22.38
CA PRO A 280 -15.06 -0.57 22.55
C PRO A 280 -13.68 -1.17 22.24
N ARG A 281 -13.51 -2.49 22.26
CA ARG A 281 -12.24 -3.15 21.89
C ARG A 281 -11.87 -2.92 20.43
N TRP A 282 -12.84 -2.67 19.55
CA TRP A 282 -12.52 -2.27 18.17
C TRP A 282 -11.73 -0.97 18.10
N ASN A 283 -11.98 -0.03 19.01
CA ASN A 283 -11.21 1.20 19.08
C ASN A 283 -9.76 0.93 19.46
N VAL A 284 -9.48 -0.04 20.33
CA VAL A 284 -8.10 -0.44 20.70
C VAL A 284 -7.37 -1.01 19.47
N ILE A 285 -8.02 -1.90 18.73
CA ILE A 285 -7.48 -2.50 17.51
C ILE A 285 -7.20 -1.44 16.44
N MET A 286 -8.13 -0.50 16.24
CA MET A 286 -7.98 0.62 15.32
C MET A 286 -6.86 1.58 15.75
N ASP A 287 -6.76 1.91 17.05
CA ASP A 287 -5.72 2.79 17.60
C ASP A 287 -4.33 2.21 17.35
N ASN A 288 -4.14 0.93 17.64
CA ASN A 288 -2.86 0.23 17.40
C ASN A 288 -2.50 0.19 15.91
N MET A 289 -3.47 -0.04 15.02
CA MET A 289 -3.25 0.03 13.58
C MET A 289 -2.82 1.43 13.14
N LEU A 290 -3.55 2.47 13.55
CA LEU A 290 -3.25 3.86 13.18
C LEU A 290 -1.89 4.33 13.72
N ALA A 291 -1.51 3.90 14.93
CA ALA A 291 -0.17 4.11 15.47
C ALA A 291 0.91 3.47 14.57
N TYR A 292 0.71 2.23 14.13
CA TYR A 292 1.63 1.54 13.22
C TYR A 292 1.71 2.23 11.84
N LEU A 293 0.58 2.65 11.28
CA LEU A 293 0.55 3.36 9.99
C LEU A 293 1.27 4.71 10.08
N LYS A 294 1.04 5.48 11.16
CA LYS A 294 1.77 6.72 11.46
C LYS A 294 3.28 6.50 11.53
N GLN A 295 3.74 5.44 12.20
CA GLN A 295 5.18 5.10 12.26
C GLN A 295 5.80 4.83 10.89
N ASN A 296 5.00 4.37 9.92
CA ASN A 296 5.44 4.10 8.55
C ASN A 296 5.09 5.24 7.58
N CYS A 297 4.56 6.37 8.07
CA CYS A 297 4.05 7.48 7.24
C CYS A 297 3.06 7.04 6.15
N ILE A 298 2.24 6.03 6.45
CA ILE A 298 1.19 5.54 5.54
C ILE A 298 -0.12 6.21 5.99
N PRO A 299 -0.71 7.09 5.17
CA PRO A 299 -1.97 7.72 5.53
C PRO A 299 -3.14 6.77 5.29
N ALA A 300 -4.29 7.09 5.87
CA ALA A 300 -5.47 6.27 5.79
C ALA A 300 -6.78 7.08 5.73
N THR A 301 -7.81 6.56 5.07
CA THR A 301 -9.17 7.14 5.08
C THR A 301 -10.17 6.21 5.74
N TYR A 302 -10.85 6.69 6.78
CA TYR A 302 -11.85 5.90 7.51
C TYR A 302 -13.12 5.73 6.68
N TRP A 303 -13.65 4.50 6.61
CA TRP A 303 -14.92 4.16 5.99
C TRP A 303 -16.03 4.05 7.06
N ALA A 304 -17.02 4.95 7.11
CA ALA A 304 -17.14 6.16 6.29
C ALA A 304 -17.89 7.29 7.02
N ALA A 305 -17.77 8.49 6.49
CA ALA A 305 -18.62 9.65 6.78
C ALA A 305 -19.55 9.94 5.59
N GLY A 306 -20.39 10.96 5.73
CA GLY A 306 -21.23 11.47 4.64
C GLY A 306 -22.73 11.26 4.82
N PRO A 307 -23.52 11.76 3.87
CA PRO A 307 -24.97 11.65 3.91
C PRO A 307 -25.46 10.21 3.69
N GLY A 308 -26.64 9.89 4.23
CA GLY A 308 -27.39 8.69 3.84
C GLY A 308 -27.04 7.39 4.55
N TRP A 309 -26.20 7.42 5.59
CA TRP A 309 -25.75 6.21 6.28
C TRP A 309 -26.74 5.62 7.30
N ALA A 310 -27.75 6.39 7.71
CA ALA A 310 -28.77 5.95 8.68
C ALA A 310 -28.16 5.27 9.93
N ASN A 311 -28.46 3.98 10.15
CA ASN A 311 -27.99 3.18 11.29
C ASN A 311 -26.75 2.33 10.98
N TYR A 312 -26.01 2.63 9.90
CA TYR A 312 -24.79 1.93 9.57
C TYR A 312 -23.76 2.03 10.71
N ASN A 313 -23.45 0.89 11.33
CA ASN A 313 -22.67 0.82 12.55
C ASN A 313 -21.21 1.30 12.40
N MET A 314 -20.66 1.26 11.18
CA MET A 314 -19.33 1.81 10.90
C MET A 314 -19.34 3.29 10.55
N SER A 315 -20.50 3.92 10.33
CA SER A 315 -20.54 5.35 10.03
C SER A 315 -19.99 6.18 11.18
N VAL A 316 -19.07 7.11 10.87
CA VAL A 316 -18.57 8.12 11.82
C VAL A 316 -19.35 9.43 11.74
N GLU A 317 -20.34 9.53 10.83
CA GLU A 317 -21.21 10.71 10.73
C GLU A 317 -21.98 10.93 12.05
N PRO A 318 -21.94 12.14 12.64
CA PRO A 318 -22.67 12.44 13.86
C PRO A 318 -24.18 12.20 13.71
N VAL A 319 -24.78 11.58 14.73
CA VAL A 319 -26.23 11.35 14.79
C VAL A 319 -26.82 12.32 15.80
N ASN A 320 -27.74 13.18 15.37
CA ASN A 320 -28.35 14.23 16.22
C ASN A 320 -27.31 15.11 16.93
N GLY A 321 -26.21 15.43 16.23
CA GLY A 321 -25.10 16.22 16.76
C GLY A 321 -24.13 15.45 17.67
N GLN A 322 -24.44 14.21 18.03
CA GLN A 322 -23.59 13.37 18.88
C GLN A 322 -22.51 12.69 18.05
N THR A 323 -21.25 12.80 18.50
CA THR A 323 -20.11 12.12 17.88
C THR A 323 -20.21 10.61 18.04
N ARG A 324 -19.74 9.88 17.03
CA ARG A 324 -19.74 8.41 17.03
C ARG A 324 -18.56 7.86 17.84
N PRO A 325 -18.65 6.66 18.43
CA PRO A 325 -17.62 6.10 19.32
C PRO A 325 -16.22 5.96 18.70
N GLN A 326 -16.12 5.90 17.37
CA GLN A 326 -14.86 5.82 16.63
C GLN A 326 -14.09 7.16 16.62
N TRP A 327 -14.82 8.28 16.73
CA TRP A 327 -14.26 9.61 16.52
C TRP A 327 -13.12 9.98 17.49
N PRO A 328 -13.21 9.76 18.81
CA PRO A 328 -12.13 10.10 19.73
C PRO A 328 -10.80 9.42 19.37
N THR A 329 -10.84 8.20 18.83
CA THR A 329 -9.65 7.47 18.40
C THR A 329 -9.08 8.06 17.11
N LEU A 330 -9.93 8.33 16.11
CA LEU A 330 -9.51 8.94 14.83
C LEU A 330 -8.90 10.33 15.03
N ALA A 331 -9.49 11.13 15.91
CA ALA A 331 -9.06 12.51 16.19
C ALA A 331 -7.60 12.60 16.68
N LYS A 332 -7.06 11.55 17.31
CA LYS A 332 -5.65 11.48 17.75
C LYS A 332 -4.65 11.55 16.59
N TYR A 333 -5.07 11.24 15.37
CA TYR A 333 -4.21 11.04 14.20
C TYR A 333 -4.47 12.04 13.05
N LEU A 334 -5.26 13.09 13.30
CA LEU A 334 -5.50 14.15 12.31
C LEU A 334 -4.27 15.04 12.07
N ASP A 335 -3.30 15.03 13.00
CA ASP A 335 -2.05 15.77 12.84
C ASP A 335 -1.11 15.07 11.87
N GLY A 336 -0.99 15.63 10.65
CA GLY A 336 -0.08 15.20 9.60
C GLY A 336 1.36 15.73 9.68
N SER A 337 1.72 16.48 10.72
CA SER A 337 3.03 17.14 10.81
C SER A 337 4.22 16.20 10.93
N SER A 338 4.00 14.94 11.34
CA SER A 338 5.07 13.96 11.55
C SER A 338 5.63 13.35 10.26
N CYS A 339 4.96 13.54 9.12
CA CYS A 339 5.34 12.93 7.84
C CYS A 339 5.36 13.97 6.73
N SER A 340 6.49 14.06 6.03
CA SER A 340 6.69 15.01 4.92
C SER A 340 6.37 14.42 3.54
N ASN A 341 6.23 13.09 3.44
CA ASN A 341 5.89 12.36 2.22
C ASN A 341 5.16 11.05 2.56
N PHE A 342 4.41 10.50 1.60
CA PHE A 342 3.86 9.16 1.69
C PHE A 342 4.98 8.16 1.90
N GLY A 343 4.91 7.42 3.00
CA GLY A 343 5.80 6.33 3.31
C GLY A 343 5.29 4.98 2.79
N PRO A 344 5.97 3.89 3.15
CA PRO A 344 7.16 3.85 3.98
C PRO A 344 8.34 4.55 3.27
N SER A 345 9.02 5.45 3.99
CA SER A 345 10.23 6.07 3.46
C SER A 345 11.30 4.99 3.34
N THR A 346 11.59 4.53 2.13
CA THR A 346 12.93 4.06 1.81
C THR A 346 13.79 5.32 1.75
N GLY A 347 14.85 5.42 2.55
CA GLY A 347 15.75 6.58 2.49
C GLY A 347 16.11 6.88 1.03
N GLY A 348 15.65 8.04 0.54
CA GLY A 348 15.69 8.35 -0.90
C GLY A 348 17.09 8.69 -1.39
N GLY A 349 17.46 8.15 -2.56
CA GLY A 349 18.67 8.51 -3.31
C GLY A 349 18.85 7.73 -4.62
N THR A 350 18.29 8.29 -5.68
CA THR A 350 18.57 8.14 -7.14
C THR A 350 19.77 7.29 -7.62
N GLY A 351 19.51 6.47 -8.66
CA GLY A 351 20.36 6.34 -9.86
C GLY A 351 21.71 5.62 -9.76
N ALA A 352 21.82 4.49 -10.48
CA ALA A 352 23.04 3.84 -11.00
C ALA A 352 24.41 4.30 -10.46
N GLY A 353 25.04 3.45 -9.65
CA GLY A 353 26.46 3.58 -9.30
C GLY A 353 26.87 2.62 -8.19
N ALA A 354 27.86 1.78 -8.45
CA ALA A 354 28.42 0.86 -7.48
C ALA A 354 29.14 1.59 -6.32
N ALA A 355 29.17 0.90 -5.16
CA ALA A 355 30.12 1.00 -4.03
C ALA A 355 29.93 2.10 -2.97
N ASN A 356 29.81 1.63 -1.70
CA ASN A 356 30.39 2.12 -0.42
C ASN A 356 30.19 3.61 -0.04
N THR A 357 29.68 4.06 1.12
CA THR A 357 29.55 3.60 2.53
C THR A 357 28.64 4.64 3.28
N PRO A 358 28.65 4.84 4.63
CA PRO A 358 27.98 4.09 5.71
C PRO A 358 27.06 4.95 6.64
N ASN A 359 26.44 4.28 7.63
CA ASN A 359 25.78 4.79 8.86
C ASN A 359 24.31 5.26 8.81
N GLY A 360 23.38 4.31 8.99
CA GLY A 360 22.08 4.51 9.63
C GLY A 360 22.12 4.04 11.08
N ALA A 361 21.35 4.67 11.97
CA ALA A 361 21.32 4.33 13.40
C ALA A 361 21.02 2.84 13.65
N PRO A 362 21.57 2.23 14.71
CA PRO A 362 21.50 0.79 14.92
C PRO A 362 20.06 0.31 15.17
N VAL A 363 19.59 -0.62 14.33
CA VAL A 363 18.40 -1.44 14.55
C VAL A 363 18.64 -2.35 15.76
N THR A 364 17.73 -2.35 16.72
CA THR A 364 17.79 -3.29 17.85
C THR A 364 17.58 -4.72 17.35
N VAL A 365 18.63 -5.54 17.41
CA VAL A 365 18.53 -6.98 17.13
C VAL A 365 17.65 -7.62 18.20
N THR A 366 16.65 -8.39 17.79
CA THR A 366 15.70 -9.06 18.68
C THR A 366 15.97 -10.56 18.66
N ASN A 367 15.41 -11.29 19.63
CA ASN A 367 15.48 -12.75 19.61
C ASN A 367 14.88 -13.35 18.33
N ALA A 368 13.85 -12.71 17.76
CA ALA A 368 13.26 -13.11 16.49
C ALA A 368 14.26 -12.99 15.32
N HIS A 369 15.06 -11.92 15.29
CA HIS A 369 16.12 -11.77 14.28
C HIS A 369 17.18 -12.89 14.42
N LEU A 370 17.62 -13.19 15.65
CA LEU A 370 18.57 -14.26 15.89
C LEU A 370 17.98 -15.61 15.47
N GLN A 371 16.74 -15.91 15.87
CA GLN A 371 16.04 -17.14 15.51
C GLN A 371 15.92 -17.29 13.98
N ALA A 372 15.58 -16.22 13.26
CA ALA A 372 15.49 -16.24 11.81
C ALA A 372 16.84 -16.53 11.13
N ILE A 373 17.94 -15.90 11.58
CA ILE A 373 19.29 -16.20 11.06
C ILE A 373 19.63 -17.68 11.28
N GLN A 374 19.39 -18.19 12.49
CA GLN A 374 19.68 -19.57 12.85
C GLN A 374 18.86 -20.55 12.00
N GLN A 375 17.59 -20.25 11.76
CA GLN A 375 16.69 -21.04 10.92
C GLN A 375 17.12 -21.05 9.45
N LEU A 376 17.66 -19.94 8.93
CA LEU A 376 18.24 -19.90 7.59
C LEU A 376 19.48 -20.80 7.47
N TYR A 377 20.36 -20.79 8.49
CA TYR A 377 21.52 -21.70 8.51
C TYR A 377 21.07 -23.16 8.53
N LEU A 378 20.10 -23.50 9.37
CA LEU A 378 19.55 -24.85 9.44
C LEU A 378 18.92 -25.25 8.10
N GLY A 379 18.05 -24.41 7.53
CA GLY A 379 17.32 -24.74 6.30
C GLY A 379 18.20 -24.81 5.06
N TYR A 380 19.09 -23.83 4.85
CA TYR A 380 19.95 -23.79 3.68
C TYR A 380 21.22 -24.61 3.82
N MET A 381 21.91 -24.58 4.96
CA MET A 381 23.22 -25.22 5.10
C MET A 381 23.17 -26.57 5.80
N GLY A 382 22.04 -26.90 6.45
CA GLY A 382 21.87 -28.15 7.20
C GLY A 382 22.63 -28.18 8.52
N ARG A 383 23.13 -27.03 9.00
CA ARG A 383 23.94 -26.90 10.22
C ARG A 383 23.58 -25.65 11.01
N ALA A 384 24.02 -25.59 12.26
CA ALA A 384 23.93 -24.38 13.06
C ALA A 384 24.83 -23.26 12.48
N ALA A 385 24.40 -22.01 12.66
CA ALA A 385 25.31 -20.87 12.57
C ALA A 385 26.43 -21.06 13.60
N ASP A 386 27.68 -20.79 13.24
CA ASP A 386 28.72 -20.57 14.24
C ASP A 386 28.58 -19.15 14.82
N GLN A 387 29.29 -18.89 15.92
CA GLN A 387 29.20 -17.61 16.63
C GLN A 387 29.59 -16.42 15.74
N ALA A 388 30.58 -16.59 14.85
CA ALA A 388 31.05 -15.51 13.98
C ALA A 388 30.01 -15.18 12.90
N GLY A 389 29.41 -16.20 12.30
CA GLY A 389 28.32 -16.06 11.35
C GLY A 389 27.08 -15.40 11.96
N LEU A 390 26.65 -15.86 13.14
CA LEU A 390 25.51 -15.26 13.84
C LEU A 390 25.77 -13.79 14.20
N ASN A 391 26.98 -13.47 14.69
CA ASN A 391 27.39 -12.09 14.99
C ASN A 391 27.45 -11.23 13.72
N TYR A 392 27.98 -11.76 12.63
CA TYR A 392 28.08 -11.04 11.35
C TYR A 392 26.71 -10.65 10.81
N TRP A 393 25.77 -11.59 10.79
CA TRP A 393 24.43 -11.36 10.23
C TRP A 393 23.54 -10.55 11.17
N SER A 394 23.63 -10.77 12.48
CA SER A 394 22.93 -9.92 13.44
C SER A 394 23.47 -8.49 13.40
N ASN A 395 24.79 -8.28 13.25
CA ASN A 395 25.36 -6.96 13.02
C ASN A 395 24.94 -6.37 11.66
N ALA A 396 24.84 -7.20 10.61
CA ALA A 396 24.32 -6.76 9.32
C ALA A 396 22.88 -6.26 9.43
N ILE A 397 22.04 -6.93 10.22
CA ILE A 397 20.69 -6.46 10.54
C ILE A 397 20.74 -5.20 11.40
N ALA A 398 21.56 -5.19 12.45
CA ALA A 398 21.72 -4.05 13.36
C ALA A 398 22.13 -2.78 12.62
N THR A 399 23.00 -2.90 11.61
CA THR A 399 23.52 -1.77 10.83
C THR A 399 22.69 -1.47 9.58
N GLY A 400 21.57 -2.17 9.39
CA GLY A 400 20.71 -2.03 8.20
C GLY A 400 21.35 -2.53 6.90
N ARG A 401 22.49 -3.24 6.97
CA ARG A 401 23.22 -3.81 5.83
C ARG A 401 22.55 -5.05 5.24
N ALA A 402 21.71 -5.76 6.01
CA ALA A 402 20.97 -6.93 5.52
C ALA A 402 19.62 -7.09 6.22
N SER A 403 18.60 -7.57 5.50
CA SER A 403 17.38 -8.15 6.08
C SER A 403 17.50 -9.67 6.17
N VAL A 404 16.56 -10.36 6.83
CA VAL A 404 16.50 -11.83 6.86
C VAL A 404 16.42 -12.42 5.43
N GLU A 405 15.63 -11.82 4.54
CA GLU A 405 15.55 -12.20 3.12
C GLU A 405 16.86 -11.91 2.39
N GLY A 406 17.52 -10.79 2.69
CA GLY A 406 18.84 -10.47 2.17
C GLY A 406 19.90 -11.50 2.59
N ILE A 407 19.78 -12.03 3.82
CA ILE A 407 20.64 -13.11 4.32
C ILE A 407 20.35 -14.41 3.56
N ALA A 408 19.07 -14.77 3.37
CA ALA A 408 18.67 -15.93 2.57
C ALA A 408 19.21 -15.85 1.12
N ALA A 409 19.10 -14.68 0.47
CA ALA A 409 19.67 -14.43 -0.84
C ALA A 409 21.20 -14.58 -0.82
N SER A 410 21.87 -13.95 0.14
CA SER A 410 23.33 -14.05 0.31
C SER A 410 23.79 -15.50 0.51
N PHE A 411 23.00 -16.32 1.21
CA PHE A 411 23.29 -17.74 1.41
C PHE A 411 23.30 -18.49 0.09
N THR A 412 22.29 -18.27 -0.75
CA THR A 412 22.23 -18.92 -2.07
C THR A 412 23.33 -18.49 -3.04
N GLU A 413 23.94 -17.34 -2.78
CA GLU A 413 25.08 -16.84 -3.55
C GLU A 413 26.42 -17.34 -2.99
N SER A 414 26.44 -17.89 -1.77
CA SER A 414 27.65 -18.34 -1.11
C SER A 414 28.22 -19.62 -1.73
N GLN A 415 29.54 -19.78 -1.63
CA GLN A 415 30.24 -20.99 -2.08
C GLN A 415 29.74 -22.24 -1.34
N GLU A 416 29.36 -22.11 -0.07
CA GLU A 416 28.82 -23.20 0.74
C GLU A 416 27.48 -23.71 0.21
N TYR A 417 26.59 -22.81 -0.22
CA TYR A 417 25.35 -23.22 -0.87
C TYR A 417 25.62 -23.83 -2.24
N ARG A 418 26.45 -23.18 -3.07
CA ARG A 418 26.75 -23.69 -4.41
C ARG A 418 27.34 -25.10 -4.38
N SER A 419 28.28 -25.38 -3.48
CA SER A 419 28.86 -26.73 -3.35
C SER A 419 27.83 -27.80 -2.94
N GLN A 420 26.73 -27.39 -2.32
CA GLN A 420 25.68 -28.28 -1.84
C GLN A 420 24.48 -28.42 -2.78
N TYR A 421 24.22 -27.45 -3.66
CA TYR A 421 22.98 -27.35 -4.42
C TYR A 421 23.16 -27.06 -5.92
N GLU A 422 24.32 -26.56 -6.36
CA GLU A 422 24.55 -26.23 -7.77
C GLU A 422 24.47 -27.50 -8.64
N GLY A 423 23.71 -27.42 -9.73
CA GLY A 423 23.48 -28.55 -10.63
C GLY A 423 22.46 -29.59 -10.13
N LEU A 424 21.89 -29.44 -8.92
CA LEU A 424 20.83 -30.34 -8.48
C LEU A 424 19.52 -30.08 -9.25
N PRO A 425 18.79 -31.13 -9.64
CA PRO A 425 17.42 -30.97 -10.13
C PRO A 425 16.51 -30.45 -9.00
N ALA A 426 15.43 -29.77 -9.38
CA ALA A 426 14.51 -29.13 -8.43
C ALA A 426 13.99 -30.10 -7.35
N ASP A 427 13.76 -31.36 -7.71
CA ASP A 427 13.26 -32.38 -6.80
C ASP A 427 14.31 -32.79 -5.73
N ALA A 428 15.58 -32.88 -6.10
CA ALA A 428 16.68 -33.16 -5.18
C ALA A 428 16.96 -31.97 -4.25
N LEU A 429 16.89 -30.74 -4.79
CA LEU A 429 16.99 -29.51 -4.00
C LEU A 429 15.89 -29.45 -2.95
N VAL A 430 14.64 -29.67 -3.35
CA VAL A 430 13.48 -29.70 -2.44
C VAL A 430 13.65 -30.76 -1.38
N SER A 431 13.98 -32.01 -1.75
CA SER A 431 14.19 -33.08 -0.77
C SER A 431 15.25 -32.74 0.26
N LYS A 432 16.35 -32.10 -0.15
CA LYS A 432 17.44 -31.73 0.76
C LYS A 432 17.01 -30.61 1.73
N ILE A 433 16.38 -29.55 1.22
CA ILE A 433 15.89 -28.45 2.07
C ILE A 433 14.77 -28.94 3.00
N TYR A 434 13.89 -29.80 2.53
CA TYR A 434 12.80 -30.38 3.31
C TYR A 434 13.35 -31.19 4.49
N ARG A 435 14.36 -32.02 4.28
CA ARG A 435 15.06 -32.73 5.37
C ARG A 435 15.69 -31.77 6.37
N ASN A 436 16.35 -30.73 5.89
CA ASN A 436 16.99 -29.74 6.75
C ASN A 436 15.97 -29.06 7.68
N VAL A 437 14.89 -28.53 7.10
CA VAL A 437 13.83 -27.81 7.82
C VAL A 437 13.04 -28.78 8.70
N LEU A 438 12.40 -29.80 8.11
CA LEU A 438 11.43 -30.64 8.80
C LEU A 438 12.02 -31.87 9.48
N GLY A 439 13.26 -32.27 9.15
CA GLY A 439 13.94 -33.39 9.82
C GLY A 439 13.44 -34.76 9.41
N ARG A 440 12.67 -34.82 8.32
CA ARG A 440 12.08 -36.04 7.76
C ARG A 440 12.11 -35.96 6.24
N GLU A 441 11.97 -37.10 5.58
CA GLU A 441 11.80 -37.14 4.13
C GLU A 441 10.51 -36.43 3.71
N ALA A 442 10.56 -35.77 2.55
CA ALA A 442 9.40 -35.12 1.98
C ALA A 442 8.39 -36.17 1.52
N GLU A 443 7.15 -36.08 2.00
CA GLU A 443 6.05 -36.88 1.46
C GLU A 443 5.83 -36.57 -0.03
N PRO A 444 5.35 -37.53 -0.84
CA PRO A 444 5.22 -37.35 -2.28
C PRO A 444 4.41 -36.10 -2.68
N ALA A 445 3.30 -35.82 -1.98
CA ALA A 445 2.45 -34.66 -2.24
C ALA A 445 3.16 -33.33 -1.91
N GLY A 446 3.82 -33.24 -0.76
CA GLY A 446 4.57 -32.06 -0.35
C GLY A 446 5.78 -31.82 -1.26
N LYS A 447 6.53 -32.86 -1.62
CA LYS A 447 7.63 -32.76 -2.58
C LYS A 447 7.13 -32.25 -3.92
N ALA A 448 6.05 -32.82 -4.45
CA ALA A 448 5.46 -32.39 -5.73
C ALA A 448 5.01 -30.93 -5.69
N TYR A 449 4.38 -30.49 -4.59
CA TYR A 449 3.99 -29.10 -4.39
C TYR A 449 5.19 -28.15 -4.49
N TRP A 450 6.25 -28.37 -3.68
CA TRP A 450 7.41 -27.48 -3.64
C TRP A 450 8.21 -27.50 -4.95
N VAL A 451 8.29 -28.65 -5.63
CA VAL A 451 8.91 -28.74 -6.97
C VAL A 451 8.12 -27.93 -7.98
N ASN A 452 6.79 -28.04 -8.00
CA ASN A 452 5.95 -27.29 -8.92
C ASN A 452 6.05 -25.78 -8.68
N GLU A 453 6.10 -25.34 -7.43
CA GLU A 453 6.28 -23.93 -7.10
C GLU A 453 7.65 -23.38 -7.55
N LEU A 454 8.73 -24.19 -7.48
CA LEU A 454 10.05 -23.82 -8.01
C LEU A 454 10.06 -23.80 -9.54
N VAL A 455 9.52 -24.84 -10.19
CA VAL A 455 9.55 -24.98 -11.66
C VAL A 455 8.66 -23.94 -12.34
N SER A 456 7.53 -23.58 -11.72
CA SER A 456 6.66 -22.50 -12.19
C SER A 456 7.21 -21.09 -11.95
N GLY A 457 8.30 -20.97 -11.18
CA GLY A 457 8.92 -19.69 -10.85
C GLY A 457 8.18 -18.87 -9.78
N LYS A 458 7.11 -19.42 -9.19
CA LYS A 458 6.36 -18.76 -8.10
C LYS A 458 7.20 -18.61 -6.82
N ILE A 459 8.08 -19.58 -6.56
CA ILE A 459 9.16 -19.46 -5.58
C ILE A 459 10.50 -19.72 -6.25
N SER A 460 11.58 -19.25 -5.63
CA SER A 460 12.94 -19.48 -6.12
C SER A 460 13.76 -20.22 -5.07
N PRO A 461 14.92 -20.78 -5.44
CA PRO A 461 15.87 -21.29 -4.45
C PRO A 461 16.23 -20.25 -3.37
N ARG A 462 16.18 -18.95 -3.69
CA ARG A 462 16.42 -17.83 -2.76
C ARG A 462 15.35 -17.68 -1.68
N THR A 463 14.13 -18.18 -1.92
CA THR A 463 12.96 -17.92 -1.05
C THR A 463 12.33 -19.19 -0.48
N ILE A 464 12.72 -20.37 -0.95
CA ILE A 464 12.09 -21.64 -0.58
C ILE A 464 12.15 -21.97 0.92
N VAL A 465 13.28 -21.72 1.61
CA VAL A 465 13.38 -22.00 3.06
C VAL A 465 12.43 -21.11 3.84
N LEU A 466 12.38 -19.80 3.51
CA LEU A 466 11.46 -18.87 4.14
C LEU A 466 10.00 -19.26 3.86
N ALA A 467 9.67 -19.62 2.61
CA ALA A 467 8.33 -20.08 2.24
C ALA A 467 7.92 -21.35 3.02
N MET A 468 8.84 -22.31 3.20
CA MET A 468 8.59 -23.50 4.02
C MET A 468 8.39 -23.16 5.50
N ILE A 469 9.16 -22.21 6.04
CA ILE A 469 9.01 -21.73 7.43
C ILE A 469 7.66 -21.04 7.66
N TYR A 470 7.17 -20.25 6.70
CA TYR A 470 5.88 -19.59 6.82
C TYR A 470 4.70 -20.56 6.59
N GLY A 471 4.85 -21.54 5.69
CA GLY A 471 3.80 -22.48 5.30
C GLY A 471 3.69 -23.74 6.16
N MET A 472 4.59 -23.97 7.13
CA MET A 472 4.59 -25.19 7.94
C MET A 472 3.42 -25.25 8.93
N SER A 473 2.96 -26.47 9.21
CA SER A 473 1.96 -26.77 10.25
C SER A 473 2.43 -26.33 11.64
N SER A 474 1.51 -26.21 12.59
CA SER A 474 1.84 -25.89 13.98
C SER A 474 2.80 -26.91 14.62
N ALA A 475 2.62 -28.20 14.33
CA ALA A 475 3.49 -29.28 14.81
C ALA A 475 4.90 -29.20 14.19
N ASP A 476 5.00 -29.00 12.88
CA ASP A 476 6.29 -28.83 12.20
C ASP A 476 7.03 -27.58 12.70
N ARG A 477 6.30 -26.50 13.01
CA ARG A 477 6.85 -25.28 13.59
C ARG A 477 7.44 -25.49 14.99
N GLN A 478 6.76 -26.25 15.83
CA GLN A 478 7.30 -26.61 17.16
C GLN A 478 8.56 -27.48 17.04
N ASN A 479 8.59 -28.43 16.10
CA ASN A 479 9.77 -29.26 15.85
C ASN A 479 10.95 -28.43 15.34
N PHE A 480 10.72 -27.52 14.40
CA PHE A 480 11.77 -26.66 13.86
C PHE A 480 12.25 -25.62 14.88
N ALA A 481 11.35 -25.09 15.72
CA ALA A 481 11.73 -24.25 16.86
C ALA A 481 12.63 -25.03 17.85
N SER A 482 12.30 -26.28 18.16
CA SER A 482 13.13 -27.13 19.03
C SER A 482 14.53 -27.37 18.45
N LYS A 483 14.64 -27.60 17.13
CA LYS A 483 15.93 -27.66 16.43
C LYS A 483 16.69 -26.34 16.52
N THR A 484 15.99 -25.22 16.35
CA THR A 484 16.58 -23.87 16.43
C THR A 484 17.16 -23.61 17.81
N THR A 485 16.42 -23.95 18.88
CA THR A 485 16.90 -23.87 20.26
C THR A 485 18.11 -24.79 20.51
N ALA A 486 18.09 -26.03 20.00
CA ALA A 486 19.23 -26.92 20.10
C ALA A 486 20.48 -26.35 19.40
N ALA A 487 20.29 -25.69 18.25
CA ALA A 487 21.35 -25.05 17.50
C ALA A 487 21.94 -23.82 18.23
N PHE A 488 21.14 -23.05 18.97
CA PHE A 488 21.64 -21.99 19.86
C PHE A 488 22.46 -22.53 21.03
N ARG A 489 22.04 -23.67 21.62
CA ARG A 489 22.82 -24.32 22.69
C ARG A 489 24.19 -24.77 22.22
N GLN A 490 24.33 -25.20 20.95
CA GLN A 490 25.62 -25.60 20.36
C GLN A 490 26.65 -24.46 20.33
N ILE A 491 26.20 -23.21 20.27
CA ILE A 491 27.05 -22.01 20.33
C ILE A 491 27.03 -21.32 21.70
N GLY A 492 26.53 -21.98 22.74
CA GLY A 492 26.54 -21.47 24.12
C GLY A 492 25.45 -20.44 24.44
N MET A 493 24.44 -20.28 23.60
CA MET A 493 23.32 -19.35 23.80
C MET A 493 22.10 -20.08 24.39
N ASN A 494 22.05 -20.22 25.72
CA ASN A 494 21.05 -21.06 26.39
C ASN A 494 19.69 -20.38 26.69
N ASN A 495 19.57 -19.07 26.50
CA ASN A 495 18.42 -18.25 26.93
C ASN A 495 17.58 -17.67 25.76
N LEU A 496 17.62 -18.33 24.58
CA LEU A 496 16.97 -17.87 23.33
C LEU A 496 15.97 -18.87 22.73
#